data_AF-A0A3B8HWZ8-F1
#
_entry.id   AF-A0A3B8HWZ8-F1
#
_cell.length_a   1.000
_cell.length_b   1.000
_cell.length_c   1.000
_cell.angle_alpha   90.00
_cell.angle_beta   90.00
_cell.angle_gamma   90.00
#
_symmetry.space_group_name_H-M   'P 1'
#
loop_
_entity.id
_entity.type
_entity.pdbx_description
1 polymer ?
#
loop_
_entity_poly.entity_id
_entity_poly.type
_entity_poly.pdbx_seq_one_letter_code
_entity_poly.pdbx_strand_id
1 'polypeptide(L)'
;MSIKPYCSPINNNNDNYVTICPKDKEKCLPPSCFCETGELIRNGEFEIPGVELGRIFADWESLAAPESNVVRTTTNVYQGNSAASIQTNVLPQPILRTVLLRQNVTLTPGCLYKL
;
A
#
# COMPACT_ATOMS: atom_id res chain seq x y z
N MET A 1 23.29 15.35 8.81
CA MET A 1 24.32 14.78 9.71
C MET A 1 24.27 13.27 9.52
N SER A 2 25.23 12.68 8.80
CA SER A 2 25.20 11.26 8.43
C SER A 2 25.73 10.40 9.58
N ILE A 3 24.90 9.53 10.15
CA ILE A 3 25.32 8.60 11.20
C ILE A 3 26.10 7.48 10.53
N LYS A 4 27.41 7.41 10.77
CA LYS A 4 28.24 6.30 10.26
C LYS A 4 27.87 5.00 10.98
N PRO A 5 27.71 3.88 10.26
CA PRO A 5 27.46 2.59 10.89
C PRO A 5 28.66 2.18 11.76
N TYR A 6 28.37 1.73 12.98
CA TYR A 6 29.39 1.26 13.92
C TYR A 6 29.91 -0.11 13.45
N CYS A 7 31.06 -0.11 12.78
CA CYS A 7 31.76 -1.34 12.43
C CYS A 7 32.84 -1.61 13.47
N SER A 8 32.85 -2.84 14.00
CA SER A 8 33.83 -3.26 15.00
C SER A 8 34.99 -3.96 14.30
N PRO A 9 36.26 -3.60 14.62
CA PRO A 9 37.40 -4.38 14.18
C PRO A 9 37.43 -5.70 14.94
N ILE A 10 37.57 -6.81 14.21
CA ILE A 10 37.83 -8.12 14.79
C ILE A 10 39.25 -8.51 14.38
N ASN A 11 40.08 -8.83 15.38
CA ASN A 11 41.43 -9.32 15.14
C ASN A 11 41.34 -10.82 14.79
N ASN A 12 41.89 -11.22 13.64
CA ASN A 12 42.08 -12.64 13.38
C ASN A 12 43.48 -13.07 13.85
N ASN A 13 43.68 -14.36 14.13
CA ASN A 13 44.95 -14.90 14.62
C ASN A 13 46.15 -14.77 13.65
N ASN A 14 45.98 -14.09 12.51
CA ASN A 14 47.00 -13.85 11.49
C ASN A 14 47.40 -12.37 11.38
N ASP A 15 47.21 -11.56 12.45
CA ASP A 15 47.53 -10.12 12.49
C ASP A 15 46.86 -9.29 11.37
N ASN A 16 45.75 -9.79 10.81
CA ASN A 16 44.97 -9.07 9.81
C ASN A 16 43.71 -8.46 10.46
N TYR A 17 43.56 -7.15 10.32
CA TYR A 17 42.37 -6.44 10.75
C TYR A 17 41.23 -6.66 9.75
N VAL A 18 40.19 -7.39 10.17
CA VAL A 18 38.97 -7.52 9.39
C VAL A 18 37.88 -6.69 10.05
N THR A 19 37.34 -5.74 9.30
CA THR A 19 36.19 -4.94 9.73
C THR A 19 34.91 -5.69 9.36
N ILE A 20 34.13 -6.13 10.36
CA ILE A 20 32.83 -6.77 10.13
C ILE A 20 31.74 -5.76 10.43
N CYS A 21 30.93 -5.45 9.41
CA CYS A 21 29.73 -4.63 9.55
C CYS A 21 28.49 -5.55 9.49
N PRO A 22 27.40 -5.24 10.23
CA PRO A 22 26.16 -6.01 10.18
C PRO A 22 25.60 -6.08 8.75
N LYS A 23 25.26 -7.28 8.26
CA LYS A 23 24.74 -7.50 6.89
C LYS A 23 23.36 -6.90 6.63
N ASP A 24 22.65 -6.48 7.68
CA ASP A 24 21.20 -6.27 7.63
C ASP A 24 20.75 -4.82 7.41
N LYS A 25 21.64 -3.90 7.00
CA LYS A 25 21.26 -2.49 6.84
C LYS A 25 21.39 -1.85 5.46
N GLU A 26 21.97 -2.50 4.45
CA GLU A 26 22.14 -1.85 3.13
C GLU A 26 21.96 -2.84 1.96
N LYS A 27 20.72 -3.16 1.61
CA LYS A 27 20.37 -3.73 0.28
C LYS A 27 19.63 -2.69 -0.56
N CYS A 28 20.23 -1.52 -0.69
CA CYS A 28 19.83 -0.53 -1.66
C CYS A 28 21.09 0.05 -2.32
N LEU A 29 21.23 -0.14 -3.63
CA LEU A 29 22.23 0.51 -4.45
C LEU A 29 21.51 1.47 -5.41
N PRO A 30 21.82 2.78 -5.39
CA PRO A 30 22.86 3.44 -4.61
C PRO A 30 22.51 3.62 -3.11
N PRO A 31 23.49 3.95 -2.24
CA PRO A 31 23.36 4.05 -0.78
C PRO A 31 22.38 5.12 -0.25
N SER A 32 21.62 5.73 -1.15
CA SER A 32 20.68 6.82 -0.90
C SER A 32 19.24 6.45 -1.27
N CYS A 33 18.90 5.16 -1.36
CA CYS A 33 17.48 4.79 -1.53
C CYS A 33 16.75 5.06 -0.22
N PHE A 34 16.09 6.20 -0.16
CA PHE A 34 15.08 6.48 0.84
C PHE A 34 13.78 5.81 0.36
N CYS A 35 13.67 4.50 0.56
CA CYS A 35 12.37 3.86 0.45
C CYS A 35 11.52 4.36 1.62
N GLU A 36 10.42 5.04 1.29
CA GLU A 36 9.44 5.43 2.30
C GLU A 36 8.81 4.18 2.91
N THR A 37 8.71 4.13 4.23
CA THR A 37 8.16 3.00 4.98
C THR A 37 6.67 3.20 5.29
N GLY A 38 5.96 4.00 4.50
CA GLY A 38 4.57 4.36 4.72
C GLY A 38 3.59 3.58 3.84
N GLU A 39 2.30 3.68 4.18
CA GLU A 39 1.23 3.21 3.31
C GLU A 39 1.14 4.12 2.08
N LEU A 40 1.16 3.49 0.91
CA LEU A 40 0.96 4.18 -0.35
C LEU A 40 -0.52 4.30 -0.73
N ILE A 41 -1.35 3.37 -0.25
CA ILE A 41 -2.78 3.40 -0.46
C ILE A 41 -3.37 4.45 0.48
N ARG A 42 -4.00 5.47 -0.10
CA ARG A 42 -4.76 6.45 0.66
C ARG A 42 -6.15 5.93 0.91
N ASN A 43 -6.66 6.17 2.11
CA ASN A 43 -8.04 5.80 2.48
C ASN A 43 -8.32 4.30 2.20
N GLY A 44 -7.37 3.42 2.52
CA GLY A 44 -7.50 1.97 2.29
C GLY A 44 -8.63 1.32 3.09
N GLU A 45 -9.00 1.93 4.21
CA GLU A 45 -10.11 1.51 5.08
C GLU A 45 -11.46 2.11 4.67
N PHE A 46 -11.52 2.92 3.60
CA PHE A 46 -12.75 3.52 3.09
C PHE A 46 -13.48 4.48 4.05
N GLU A 47 -12.77 5.01 5.05
CA GLU A 47 -13.34 5.85 6.09
C GLU A 47 -13.70 7.27 5.62
N ILE A 48 -12.95 7.80 4.67
CA ILE A 48 -13.08 9.17 4.20
C ILE A 48 -14.04 9.22 3.00
N PRO A 49 -15.18 9.92 3.11
CA PRO A 49 -16.12 10.06 2.00
C PRO A 49 -15.57 10.95 0.89
N GLY A 50 -16.02 10.73 -0.35
CA GLY A 50 -15.72 11.61 -1.47
C GLY A 50 -16.48 12.93 -1.38
N VAL A 51 -15.88 14.01 -1.88
CA VAL A 51 -16.47 15.36 -1.90
C VAL A 51 -17.07 15.75 -3.25
N GLU A 52 -16.84 14.93 -4.28
CA GLU A 52 -17.31 15.16 -5.65
C GLU A 52 -18.55 14.32 -5.97
N LEU A 53 -19.43 14.84 -6.83
CA LEU A 53 -20.58 14.08 -7.33
C LEU A 53 -20.11 12.80 -8.03
N GLY A 54 -20.65 11.66 -7.61
CA GLY A 54 -20.30 10.34 -8.14
C GLY A 54 -19.07 9.70 -7.47
N ARG A 55 -18.34 10.43 -6.62
CA ARG A 55 -17.19 9.87 -5.89
C ARG A 55 -17.61 9.45 -4.49
N ILE A 56 -17.65 8.14 -4.25
CA ILE A 56 -18.12 7.56 -2.98
C ILE A 56 -17.08 7.72 -1.86
N PHE A 57 -15.80 7.51 -2.18
CA PHE A 57 -14.69 7.56 -1.23
C PHE A 57 -13.61 8.53 -1.73
N ALA A 58 -12.96 9.26 -0.81
CA ALA A 58 -11.80 10.06 -1.16
C ALA A 58 -10.68 9.18 -1.71
N ASP A 59 -9.93 9.69 -2.68
CA ASP A 59 -8.81 9.00 -3.36
C ASP A 59 -9.14 7.71 -4.13
N TRP A 60 -10.42 7.33 -4.26
CA TRP A 60 -10.86 6.17 -5.02
C TRP A 60 -11.75 6.56 -6.20
N GLU A 61 -11.51 5.92 -7.34
CA GLU A 61 -12.38 5.95 -8.51
C GLU A 61 -13.20 4.66 -8.56
N SER A 62 -14.52 4.80 -8.75
CA SER A 62 -15.43 3.66 -8.89
C SER A 62 -15.86 3.52 -10.35
N LEU A 63 -15.54 2.38 -10.94
CA LEU A 63 -15.97 2.00 -12.29
C LEU A 63 -16.87 0.77 -12.16
N ALA A 64 -18.17 0.99 -12.19
CA ALA A 64 -19.18 -0.06 -12.06
C ALA A 64 -20.00 -0.20 -13.34
N ALA A 65 -20.39 -1.43 -13.67
CA ALA A 65 -21.38 -1.68 -14.73
C ALA A 65 -22.73 -1.02 -14.38
N PRO A 66 -23.57 -0.60 -15.36
CA PRO A 66 -24.79 0.19 -15.11
C PRO A 66 -25.79 -0.38 -14.08
N GLU A 67 -25.82 -1.70 -13.94
CA GLU A 67 -26.73 -2.43 -13.04
C GLU A 67 -26.14 -2.67 -11.64
N SER A 68 -24.93 -2.16 -11.40
CA SER A 68 -24.15 -2.35 -10.18
C SER A 68 -23.63 -1.00 -9.69
N ASN A 69 -23.54 -0.83 -8.37
CA ASN A 69 -23.00 0.38 -7.77
C ASN A 69 -22.07 0.02 -6.62
N VAL A 70 -21.05 0.86 -6.41
CA VAL A 70 -20.33 0.87 -5.14
C VAL A 70 -21.02 1.85 -4.22
N VAL A 71 -21.25 1.45 -2.98
CA VAL A 71 -21.82 2.30 -1.94
C VAL A 71 -20.98 2.23 -0.68
N ARG A 72 -21.09 3.27 0.14
CA ARG A 72 -20.55 3.25 1.51
C ARG A 72 -21.54 2.58 2.43
N THR A 73 -21.06 1.63 3.23
CA THR A 73 -21.84 0.98 4.29
C THR A 73 -21.13 1.09 5.63
N THR A 74 -21.91 1.07 6.71
CA THR A 74 -21.42 0.95 8.09
C THR A 74 -21.86 -0.37 8.74
N THR A 75 -22.47 -1.27 7.95
CA THR A 75 -22.95 -2.58 8.40
C THR A 75 -21.95 -3.67 8.04
N ASN A 76 -21.74 -4.64 8.94
CA ASN A 76 -20.80 -5.76 8.74
C ASN A 76 -19.39 -5.33 8.34
N VAL A 77 -18.92 -4.21 8.88
CA VAL A 77 -17.58 -3.68 8.65
C VAL A 77 -16.56 -4.50 9.44
N TYR A 78 -15.49 -4.94 8.79
CA TYR A 78 -14.38 -5.60 9.46
C TYR A 78 -13.34 -4.57 9.86
N GLN A 79 -13.09 -4.43 11.17
CA GLN A 79 -12.04 -3.56 11.73
C GLN A 79 -12.07 -2.11 11.20
N GLY A 80 -13.22 -1.44 11.28
CA GLY A 80 -13.39 -0.04 10.87
C GLY A 80 -14.80 0.49 11.19
N ASN A 81 -15.08 1.71 10.77
CA ASN A 81 -16.41 2.32 10.85
C ASN A 81 -17.17 2.27 9.52
N SER A 82 -16.48 2.03 8.40
CA SER A 82 -17.11 1.89 7.09
C SER A 82 -16.40 0.94 6.14
N ALA A 83 -17.11 0.54 5.09
CA ALA A 83 -16.61 -0.32 4.04
C ALA A 83 -17.22 0.06 2.68
N ALA A 84 -16.52 -0.34 1.61
CA ALA A 84 -17.08 -0.38 0.27
C ALA A 84 -17.97 -1.62 0.10
N SER A 85 -19.22 -1.41 -0.31
CA SER A 85 -20.17 -2.48 -0.60
C SER A 85 -20.57 -2.43 -2.06
N ILE A 86 -20.64 -3.60 -2.70
CA ILE A 86 -21.14 -3.73 -4.07
C ILE A 86 -22.63 -4.05 -3.99
N GLN A 87 -23.46 -3.13 -4.46
CA GLN A 87 -24.89 -3.34 -4.65
C GLN A 87 -25.16 -3.70 -6.11
N THR A 88 -25.99 -4.71 -6.31
CA THR A 88 -26.39 -5.18 -7.65
C THR A 88 -27.88 -5.37 -7.72
N ASN A 89 -28.50 -5.00 -8.83
CA ASN A 89 -29.89 -5.36 -9.10
C ASN A 89 -30.01 -6.88 -9.29
N VAL A 90 -31.05 -7.47 -8.68
CA VAL A 90 -31.41 -8.88 -8.90
C VAL A 90 -31.95 -9.01 -10.32
N LEU A 91 -31.25 -9.76 -11.16
CA LEU A 91 -31.70 -10.06 -12.52
C LEU A 91 -32.31 -11.46 -12.60
N PRO A 92 -33.28 -11.69 -13.52
CA PRO A 92 -33.86 -13.01 -13.75
C PRO A 92 -32.84 -14.06 -14.23
N GLN A 93 -31.73 -13.61 -14.82
CA GLN A 93 -30.63 -14.46 -15.28
C GLN A 93 -29.32 -13.98 -14.66
N PRO A 94 -28.43 -14.91 -14.23
CA PRO A 94 -27.12 -14.55 -13.72
C PRO A 94 -26.24 -14.01 -14.86
N ILE A 95 -25.74 -12.79 -14.69
CA ILE A 95 -24.86 -12.12 -15.66
C ILE A 95 -23.56 -11.78 -14.95
N LEU A 96 -22.42 -12.04 -15.62
CA LEU A 96 -21.12 -11.60 -15.14
C LEU A 96 -21.02 -10.07 -15.23
N ARG A 97 -20.60 -9.44 -14.14
CA ARG A 97 -20.37 -7.99 -14.09
C ARG A 97 -19.03 -7.69 -13.47
N THR A 98 -18.47 -6.56 -13.87
CA THR A 98 -17.22 -6.06 -13.32
C THR A 98 -17.48 -4.77 -12.57
N VAL A 99 -16.93 -4.69 -11.37
CA VAL A 99 -16.86 -3.47 -10.56
C VAL A 99 -15.40 -3.30 -10.17
N LEU A 100 -14.84 -2.13 -10.46
CA LEU A 100 -13.47 -1.80 -10.09
C LEU A 100 -13.46 -0.60 -9.14
N LEU A 101 -12.70 -0.74 -8.07
CA LEU A 101 -12.22 0.37 -7.26
C LEU A 101 -10.75 0.59 -7.61
N ARG A 102 -10.44 1.77 -8.11
CA ARG A 102 -9.11 2.11 -8.62
C ARG A 102 -8.51 3.27 -7.84
N GLN A 103 -7.22 3.12 -7.51
CA GLN A 103 -6.37 4.20 -7.05
C GLN A 103 -5.04 4.11 -7.81
N ASN A 104 -4.56 5.26 -8.31
CA ASN A 104 -3.25 5.33 -8.94
C ASN A 104 -2.21 5.61 -7.87
N VAL A 105 -1.17 4.77 -7.80
CA VAL A 105 -0.10 4.85 -6.80
C VAL A 105 1.22 5.09 -7.50
N THR A 106 2.04 6.00 -6.97
CA THR A 106 3.41 6.23 -7.47
C THR A 106 4.37 5.32 -6.72
N LEU A 107 5.11 4.50 -7.46
CA LEU A 107 6.12 3.59 -6.90
C LEU A 107 7.52 4.18 -7.09
N THR A 108 8.35 4.00 -6.08
CA THR A 108 9.77 4.35 -6.12
C THR A 108 10.57 3.16 -6.65
N PRO A 109 11.29 3.30 -7.77
CA PRO A 109 12.11 2.22 -8.33
C PRO A 109 13.12 1.69 -7.31
N GLY A 110 13.24 0.36 -7.23
CA GLY A 110 14.17 -0.30 -6.30
C GLY A 110 13.63 -0.55 -4.90
N CYS A 111 12.42 -0.08 -4.58
CA CYS A 111 11.77 -0.36 -3.31
C CYS A 111 10.91 -1.63 -3.35
N LEU A 112 10.80 -2.30 -2.20
CA LEU A 112 9.96 -3.48 -2.02
C LEU A 112 8.60 -3.06 -1.46
N TYR A 113 7.54 -3.67 -2.00
CA TYR A 113 6.16 -3.40 -1.64
C TYR A 113 5.44 -4.68 -1.24
N LYS A 114 4.47 -4.55 -0.34
CA LYS A 114 3.60 -5.64 0.10
C LYS A 114 2.14 -5.19 -0.01
N LEU A 115 1.30 -6.13 -0.42
CA LEU A 115 -0.16 -6.03 -0.40
C LEU A 115 -0.73 -6.72 0.84
#